data_AF-T1B9J9-F1
#
_entry.id   AF-T1B9J9-F1
#
_cell.length_a   1.000
_cell.length_b   1.000
_cell.length_c   1.000
_cell.angle_alpha   90.00
_cell.angle_beta   90.00
_cell.angle_gamma   90.00
#
_symmetry.space_group_name_H-M   'P 1'
#
loop_
_entity.id
_entity.type
_entity.pdbx_description
1 polymer ?
#
loop_
_entity_poly.entity_id
_entity_poly.type
_entity_poly.pdbx_seq_one_letter_code
_entity_poly.pdbx_strand_id
1 'polypeptide(L)'
;GTYAVPFENQFYNGFYNKSLFAKAHIATPPRTWSEITSDCVKLKSVGVIPIVYGAQSGSGEFNPVYEWSYLLAGVYPLSSWNGLLQGHIRYSSSAIVNQLSRWHALDTAGCINSNALTDKVAANAFTSGKAAMIFKGSWDAGSFYQSMGSKVGVMLPPYSTS
;
A
#
# COMPACT_ATOMS: atom_id res chain seq x y z
N GLY A 1 28.24 12.45 -20.37
CA GLY A 1 27.42 11.85 -21.44
C GLY A 1 26.15 11.29 -20.84
N THR A 2 25.14 10.98 -21.66
CA THR A 2 23.93 10.29 -21.20
C THR A 2 24.24 8.82 -20.97
N TYR A 3 24.09 8.33 -19.73
CA TYR A 3 24.43 6.96 -19.34
C TYR A 3 23.23 5.99 -19.37
N ALA A 4 22.00 6.50 -19.48
CA ALA A 4 20.79 5.69 -19.51
C ALA A 4 19.65 6.41 -20.24
N VAL A 5 18.80 5.64 -20.92
CA VAL A 5 17.50 6.07 -21.45
C VAL A 5 16.43 5.26 -20.73
N PRO A 6 15.47 5.89 -20.03
CA PRO A 6 14.42 5.16 -19.32
C PRO A 6 13.55 4.36 -20.28
N PHE A 7 13.36 3.06 -20.01
CA PHE A 7 12.44 2.20 -20.76
C PHE A 7 11.03 2.21 -20.17
N GLU A 8 10.93 2.24 -18.83
CA GLU A 8 9.65 2.26 -18.12
C GLU A 8 9.73 3.11 -16.84
N ASN A 9 8.58 3.63 -16.41
CA ASN A 9 8.40 4.27 -15.11
C ASN A 9 7.51 3.37 -14.24
N GLN A 10 7.94 3.12 -13.01
CA GLN A 10 7.21 2.32 -12.05
C GLN A 10 6.63 3.21 -10.95
N PHE A 11 5.42 2.89 -10.51
CA PHE A 11 4.71 3.63 -9.46
C PHE A 11 4.31 2.69 -8.34
N TYR A 12 4.46 3.12 -7.09
CA TYR A 12 3.88 2.41 -5.95
C TYR A 12 2.40 2.80 -5.81
N ASN A 13 1.52 1.81 -5.94
CA ASN A 13 0.07 1.99 -6.02
C ASN A 13 -0.65 1.18 -4.94
N GLY A 14 -1.93 1.47 -4.77
CA GLY A 14 -2.87 0.55 -4.17
C GLY A 14 -3.78 -0.04 -5.24
N PHE A 15 -4.16 -1.29 -5.07
CA PHE A 15 -5.20 -1.94 -5.86
C PHE A 15 -6.36 -2.31 -4.95
N TYR A 16 -7.58 -2.13 -5.43
CA TYR A 16 -8.78 -2.43 -4.65
C TYR A 16 -9.81 -3.23 -5.45
N ASN A 17 -10.56 -4.08 -4.74
CA ASN A 17 -11.61 -4.89 -5.31
C ASN A 17 -12.94 -4.12 -5.29
N LYS A 18 -13.37 -3.61 -6.45
CA LYS A 18 -14.59 -2.81 -6.61
C LYS A 18 -15.84 -3.55 -6.14
N SER A 19 -15.91 -4.87 -6.32
CA SER A 19 -17.05 -5.67 -5.89
C SER A 19 -17.14 -5.74 -4.36
N LEU A 20 -16.00 -5.87 -3.67
CA LEU A 20 -15.96 -5.87 -2.20
C LEU A 20 -16.24 -4.48 -1.63
N PHE A 21 -15.74 -3.43 -2.27
CA PHE A 21 -16.06 -2.05 -1.92
C PHE A 21 -17.56 -1.77 -2.05
N ALA A 22 -18.18 -2.17 -3.16
CA ALA A 22 -19.62 -2.07 -3.36
C ALA A 22 -20.40 -2.86 -2.30
N LYS A 23 -19.97 -4.11 -2.00
CA LYS A 23 -20.58 -4.95 -0.95
C LYS A 23 -20.49 -4.30 0.44
N ALA A 24 -19.42 -3.57 0.72
CA ALA A 24 -19.20 -2.85 1.97
C ALA A 24 -19.76 -1.41 1.96
N HIS A 25 -20.48 -1.01 0.91
CA HIS A 25 -21.02 0.34 0.74
C HIS A 25 -19.95 1.45 0.79
N ILE A 26 -18.78 1.18 0.19
CA ILE A 26 -17.70 2.15 0.02
C ILE A 26 -17.73 2.66 -1.42
N ALA A 27 -18.06 3.94 -1.60
CA ALA A 27 -18.23 4.55 -2.91
C ALA A 27 -16.89 4.82 -3.64
N THR A 28 -15.86 5.22 -2.89
CA THR A 28 -14.55 5.63 -3.42
C THR A 28 -13.43 5.07 -2.56
N PRO A 29 -12.27 4.72 -3.14
CA PRO A 29 -11.10 4.30 -2.37
C PRO A 29 -10.65 5.39 -1.39
N PRO A 30 -10.15 5.02 -0.20
CA PRO A 30 -9.71 5.99 0.80
C PRO A 30 -8.47 6.73 0.31
N ARG A 31 -8.36 8.00 0.69
CA ARG A 31 -7.24 8.91 0.40
C ARG A 31 -6.50 9.32 1.67
N THR A 32 -7.16 9.25 2.82
CA THR A 32 -6.57 9.60 4.13
C THR A 32 -6.48 8.41 5.10
N TRP A 33 -5.64 8.54 6.12
CA TRP A 33 -5.53 7.59 7.23
C TRP A 33 -6.86 7.37 7.97
N SER A 34 -7.69 8.41 8.06
CA SER A 34 -8.99 8.33 8.73
C SER A 34 -9.99 7.54 7.87
N GLU A 35 -10.02 7.80 6.56
CA GLU A 35 -10.90 7.11 5.63
C GLU A 35 -10.58 5.61 5.57
N ILE A 36 -9.31 5.23 5.47
CA ILE A 36 -8.94 3.80 5.40
C ILE A 36 -9.24 3.06 6.71
N THR A 37 -9.12 3.72 7.85
CA THR A 37 -9.54 3.15 9.14
C THR A 37 -11.07 2.97 9.19
N SER A 38 -11.84 3.92 8.67
CA SER A 38 -13.30 3.78 8.57
C SER A 38 -13.72 2.66 7.61
N ASP A 39 -13.06 2.57 6.45
CA ASP A 39 -13.36 1.56 5.45
C ASP A 39 -12.94 0.17 5.91
N CYS A 40 -11.87 0.06 6.69
CA CYS A 40 -11.46 -1.18 7.35
C CYS A 40 -12.59 -1.79 8.18
N VAL A 41 -13.34 -1.00 8.95
CA VAL A 41 -14.50 -1.49 9.73
C VAL A 41 -15.58 -2.06 8.81
N LYS A 42 -15.90 -1.37 7.72
CA LYS A 42 -16.91 -1.80 6.74
C LYS A 42 -16.48 -3.05 5.97
N LEU A 43 -15.20 -3.17 5.62
CA LEU A 43 -14.67 -4.33 4.91
C LEU A 43 -14.63 -5.57 5.83
N LYS A 44 -14.29 -5.38 7.10
CA LYS A 44 -14.38 -6.45 8.10
C LYS A 44 -15.81 -6.96 8.25
N SER A 45 -16.81 -6.09 8.26
CA SER A 45 -18.22 -6.50 8.44
C SER A 45 -18.75 -7.37 7.30
N VAL A 46 -18.14 -7.31 6.11
CA VAL A 46 -18.48 -8.19 4.97
C VAL A 46 -17.60 -9.44 4.85
N GLY A 47 -16.76 -9.71 5.86
CA GLY A 47 -16.01 -10.95 6.05
C GLY A 47 -14.72 -11.06 5.23
N VAL A 48 -14.12 -9.94 4.82
CA VAL A 48 -12.87 -9.94 4.03
C VAL A 48 -11.72 -9.31 4.79
N ILE A 49 -10.50 -9.62 4.37
CA ILE A 49 -9.28 -8.93 4.84
C ILE A 49 -9.29 -7.52 4.24
N PRO A 50 -9.27 -6.43 5.02
CA PRO A 50 -9.32 -5.09 4.44
C PRO A 50 -8.10 -4.79 3.57
N ILE A 51 -6.89 -5.00 4.11
CA ILE A 51 -5.63 -4.80 3.40
C ILE A 51 -4.80 -6.07 3.57
N VAL A 52 -4.31 -6.65 2.48
CA VAL A 52 -3.38 -7.78 2.55
C VAL A 52 -1.96 -7.32 2.23
N TYR A 53 -1.02 -7.77 3.05
CA TYR A 53 0.42 -7.63 2.85
C TYR A 53 1.06 -9.02 2.76
N GLY A 54 2.09 -9.12 1.93
CA GLY A 54 2.98 -10.26 1.85
C GLY A 54 4.40 -9.78 1.65
N ALA A 55 5.36 -10.54 2.16
CA ALA A 55 6.78 -10.32 1.95
C ALA A 55 7.44 -11.64 1.55
N GLN A 56 8.26 -11.63 0.51
CA GLN A 56 9.10 -12.77 0.16
C GLN A 56 10.48 -12.59 0.78
N SER A 57 10.87 -13.51 1.67
CA SER A 57 12.25 -13.54 2.16
C SER A 57 13.19 -14.05 1.07
N GLY A 58 14.37 -13.44 0.94
CA GLY A 58 15.47 -13.94 0.11
C GLY A 58 15.41 -13.59 -1.39
N SER A 59 14.43 -12.83 -1.90
CA SER A 59 14.43 -12.38 -3.31
C SER A 59 15.39 -11.22 -3.58
N GLY A 60 16.06 -10.67 -2.56
CA GLY A 60 16.86 -9.45 -2.69
C GLY A 60 16.03 -8.17 -2.85
N GLU A 61 14.72 -8.31 -3.09
CA GLU A 61 13.75 -7.22 -3.06
C GLU A 61 13.37 -6.99 -1.61
N PHE A 62 14.02 -6.01 -0.99
CA PHE A 62 13.59 -5.51 0.31
C PHE A 62 12.23 -4.81 0.12
N ASN A 63 11.12 -5.56 0.03
CA ASN A 63 9.74 -5.05 -0.09
C ASN A 63 9.49 -3.80 0.78
N PRO A 64 9.87 -3.78 2.08
CA PRO A 64 9.71 -2.61 2.95
C PRO A 64 10.33 -1.31 2.44
N VAL A 65 11.28 -1.32 1.48
CA VAL A 65 11.82 -0.07 0.90
C VAL A 65 10.73 0.70 0.15
N TYR A 66 9.77 0.01 -0.48
CA TYR A 66 8.72 0.64 -1.25
C TYR A 66 7.68 1.28 -0.35
N GLU A 67 7.19 0.55 0.67
CA GLU A 67 6.32 1.10 1.69
C GLU A 67 6.99 2.29 2.39
N TRP A 68 8.27 2.16 2.77
CA TRP A 68 9.03 3.24 3.39
C TRP A 68 9.13 4.46 2.48
N SER A 69 9.50 4.28 1.21
CA SER A 69 9.66 5.37 0.26
C SER A 69 8.35 6.15 0.09
N TYR A 70 7.23 5.43 -0.04
CA TYR A 70 5.90 6.02 -0.11
C TYR A 70 5.52 6.77 1.18
N LEU A 71 5.76 6.18 2.37
CA LEU A 71 5.45 6.81 3.64
C LEU A 71 6.28 8.09 3.85
N LEU A 72 7.57 8.07 3.47
CA LEU A 72 8.45 9.22 3.53
C LEU A 72 8.02 10.33 2.54
N ALA A 73 7.58 9.97 1.35
CA ALA A 73 7.03 10.93 0.38
C ALA A 73 5.80 11.66 0.93
N GLY A 74 5.05 11.04 1.84
CA GLY A 74 3.91 11.64 2.52
C GLY A 74 4.28 12.72 3.55
N VAL A 75 5.54 12.79 3.99
CA VAL A 75 5.99 13.76 5.02
C VAL A 75 7.12 14.68 4.57
N TYR A 76 7.90 14.30 3.55
CA TYR A 76 8.96 15.12 2.98
C TYR A 76 8.86 15.18 1.46
N PRO A 77 8.95 16.39 0.86
CA PRO A 77 9.02 16.52 -0.60
C PRO A 77 10.33 15.91 -1.11
N LEU A 78 10.34 15.45 -2.37
CA LEU A 78 11.52 14.84 -2.99
C LEU A 78 12.78 15.72 -2.90
N SER A 79 12.63 17.05 -2.93
CA SER A 79 13.74 18.00 -2.77
C SER A 79 14.48 17.87 -1.43
N SER A 80 13.85 17.32 -0.40
CA SER A 80 14.42 17.12 0.93
C SER A 80 15.10 15.75 1.11
N TRP A 81 14.98 14.84 0.14
CA TRP A 81 15.43 13.45 0.32
C TRP A 81 16.95 13.28 0.42
N ASN A 82 17.73 14.17 -0.22
CA ASN A 82 19.18 14.20 0.00
C ASN A 82 19.53 14.44 1.47
N GLY A 83 18.71 15.18 2.22
CA GLY A 83 18.87 15.37 3.65
C GLY A 83 18.69 14.09 4.48
N LEU A 84 17.84 13.15 4.03
CA LEU A 84 17.71 11.82 4.65
C LEU A 84 18.99 10.99 4.42
N LEU A 85 19.47 10.97 3.17
CA LEU A 85 20.66 10.19 2.78
C LEU A 85 21.94 10.71 3.43
N GLN A 86 22.03 12.03 3.63
CA GLN A 86 23.16 12.69 4.29
C GLN A 86 23.04 12.72 5.83
N GLY A 87 21.92 12.23 6.38
CA GLY A 87 21.69 12.19 7.83
C GLY A 87 21.28 13.53 8.46
N HIS A 88 21.04 14.58 7.68
CA HIS A 88 20.51 15.86 8.16
C HIS A 88 19.06 15.73 8.65
N ILE A 89 18.26 14.89 7.99
CA ILE A 89 16.95 14.48 8.48
C ILE A 89 17.12 13.12 9.13
N ARG A 90 16.90 13.06 10.44
CA ARG A 90 16.97 11.80 11.18
C ARG A 90 15.76 10.93 10.84
N TYR A 91 16.00 9.64 10.59
CA TYR A 91 14.92 8.64 10.50
C TYR A 91 14.05 8.59 11.78
N SER A 92 14.61 8.99 12.92
CA SER A 92 13.90 9.13 14.20
C SER A 92 13.16 10.47 14.37
N SER A 93 13.01 11.28 13.32
CA SER A 93 12.27 12.54 13.41
C SER A 93 10.79 12.29 13.71
N SER A 94 10.16 13.19 14.45
CA SER A 94 8.75 13.06 14.83
C SER A 94 7.82 12.93 13.62
N ALA A 95 8.12 13.59 12.50
CA ALA A 95 7.35 13.45 11.25
C ALA A 95 7.33 12.01 10.73
N ILE A 96 8.50 11.36 10.67
CA ILE A 96 8.63 9.97 10.18
C ILE A 96 8.00 9.01 11.18
N VAL A 97 8.31 9.16 12.47
CA VAL A 97 7.75 8.32 13.53
C VAL A 97 6.22 8.40 13.53
N ASN A 98 5.64 9.60 13.47
CA ASN A 98 4.19 9.78 13.42
C ASN A 98 3.56 9.11 12.20
N GLN A 99 4.19 9.20 11.03
CA GLN A 99 3.69 8.56 9.81
C GLN A 99 3.72 7.03 9.91
N LEU A 100 4.83 6.48 10.41
CA LEU A 100 4.96 5.04 10.68
C LEU A 100 3.98 4.57 11.75
N SER A 101 3.74 5.38 12.79
CA SER A 101 2.76 5.07 13.83
C SER A 101 1.33 5.01 13.28
N ARG A 102 0.97 5.89 12.33
CA ARG A 102 -0.33 5.83 11.65
C ARG A 102 -0.48 4.58 10.79
N TRP A 103 0.56 4.21 10.07
CA TRP A 103 0.57 2.97 9.31
C TRP A 103 0.47 1.74 10.23
N HIS A 104 1.24 1.71 11.33
CA HIS A 104 1.16 0.65 12.34
C HIS A 104 -0.20 0.61 13.05
N ALA A 105 -0.90 1.74 13.21
CA ALA A 105 -2.23 1.76 13.79
C ALA A 105 -3.23 0.91 12.99
N LEU A 106 -3.06 0.76 11.67
CA LEU A 106 -3.87 -0.14 10.84
C LEU A 106 -3.70 -1.60 11.25
N ASP A 107 -2.49 -2.01 11.61
CA ASP A 107 -2.23 -3.35 12.13
C ASP A 107 -2.95 -3.56 13.46
N THR A 108 -2.76 -2.62 14.40
CA THR A 108 -3.40 -2.70 15.73
C THR A 108 -4.93 -2.68 15.67
N ALA A 109 -5.51 -2.05 14.64
CA ALA A 109 -6.95 -2.03 14.39
C ALA A 109 -7.48 -3.33 13.70
N GLY A 110 -6.57 -4.25 13.35
CA GLY A 110 -6.86 -5.48 12.62
C GLY A 110 -7.29 -5.23 11.17
N CYS A 111 -6.78 -4.16 10.56
CA CYS A 111 -7.05 -3.84 9.16
C CYS A 111 -6.15 -4.59 8.19
N ILE A 112 -5.02 -5.13 8.68
CA ILE A 112 -4.11 -5.94 7.90
C ILE A 112 -4.19 -7.41 8.32
N ASN A 113 -3.70 -8.32 7.49
CA ASN A 113 -3.60 -9.74 7.84
C ASN A 113 -2.64 -9.96 9.03
N SER A 114 -3.06 -10.79 10.00
CA SER A 114 -2.28 -11.10 11.21
C SER A 114 -1.07 -12.01 10.97
N ASN A 115 -1.06 -12.74 9.85
CA ASN A 115 -0.03 -13.74 9.56
C ASN A 115 0.99 -13.16 8.58
N ALA A 116 2.26 -13.50 8.76
CA ALA A 116 3.27 -13.27 7.73
C ALA A 116 2.94 -14.14 6.50
N LEU A 117 2.63 -13.50 5.38
CA LEU A 117 2.35 -14.16 4.10
C LEU A 117 3.52 -13.93 3.14
N THR A 118 3.69 -14.83 2.18
CA THR A 118 4.53 -14.54 1.02
C THR A 118 3.82 -13.60 0.06
N ASP A 119 4.56 -12.89 -0.79
CA ASP A 119 4.02 -12.04 -1.85
C ASP A 119 2.98 -12.74 -2.71
N LYS A 120 3.25 -13.98 -3.10
CA LYS A 120 2.34 -14.80 -3.91
C LYS A 120 1.05 -15.13 -3.16
N VAL A 121 1.14 -15.42 -1.87
CA VAL A 121 -0.05 -15.74 -1.06
C VAL A 121 -0.91 -14.48 -0.86
N ALA A 122 -0.29 -13.32 -0.63
CA ALA A 122 -1.00 -12.04 -0.54
C ALA A 122 -1.70 -11.67 -1.86
N ALA A 123 -0.98 -11.78 -2.99
CA ALA A 123 -1.54 -11.54 -4.32
C ALA A 123 -2.74 -12.46 -4.61
N ASN A 124 -2.62 -13.75 -4.28
CA ASN A 124 -3.72 -14.70 -4.43
C ASN A 124 -4.92 -14.38 -3.54
N ALA A 125 -4.70 -13.93 -2.30
CA ALA A 125 -5.79 -13.52 -1.42
C ALA A 125 -6.58 -12.33 -2.02
N PHE A 126 -5.87 -11.37 -2.62
CA PHE A 126 -6.49 -10.25 -3.32
C PHE A 126 -7.27 -10.71 -4.57
N THR A 127 -6.63 -11.44 -5.48
CA THR A 127 -7.25 -11.83 -6.77
C THR A 127 -8.40 -12.83 -6.60
N SER A 128 -8.37 -13.67 -5.56
CA SER A 128 -9.48 -14.56 -5.22
C SER A 128 -10.64 -13.89 -4.46
N GLY A 129 -10.54 -12.59 -4.17
CA GLY A 129 -11.59 -11.84 -3.46
C GLY A 129 -11.67 -12.11 -1.96
N LYS A 130 -10.60 -12.64 -1.34
CA LYS A 130 -10.46 -12.78 0.12
C LYS A 130 -9.95 -11.50 0.77
N ALA A 131 -9.29 -10.63 0.01
CA ALA A 131 -8.82 -9.33 0.45
C ALA A 131 -9.37 -8.20 -0.42
N ALA A 132 -9.65 -7.06 0.19
CA ALA A 132 -10.25 -5.90 -0.47
C ALA A 132 -9.23 -4.95 -1.07
N MET A 133 -8.05 -4.80 -0.44
CA MET A 133 -6.95 -3.96 -0.91
C MET A 133 -5.61 -4.69 -0.83
N ILE A 134 -4.69 -4.31 -1.73
CA ILE A 134 -3.27 -4.68 -1.68
C ILE A 134 -2.44 -3.48 -2.15
N PHE A 135 -1.37 -3.13 -1.43
CA PHE A 135 -0.45 -2.05 -1.83
C PHE A 135 0.79 -2.67 -2.47
N LYS A 136 1.03 -2.33 -3.74
CA LYS A 136 2.08 -2.90 -4.60
C LYS A 136 2.43 -1.94 -5.75
N GLY A 137 3.53 -2.22 -6.43
CA GLY A 137 3.91 -1.45 -7.59
C GLY A 137 3.05 -1.69 -8.83
N SER A 138 3.18 -0.80 -9.81
CA SER A 138 2.53 -0.87 -11.12
C SER A 138 2.87 -2.12 -11.91
N TRP A 139 3.99 -2.79 -11.60
CA TRP A 139 4.40 -4.05 -12.24
C TRP A 139 3.38 -5.18 -12.07
N ASP A 140 2.60 -5.18 -10.97
CA ASP A 140 1.54 -6.18 -10.73
C ASP A 140 0.19 -5.83 -11.39
N ALA A 141 0.04 -4.63 -11.96
CA ALA A 141 -1.23 -4.20 -12.53
C ALA A 141 -1.73 -5.15 -13.62
N GLY A 142 -0.84 -5.58 -14.52
CA GLY A 142 -1.19 -6.48 -15.63
C GLY A 142 -1.77 -7.82 -15.14
N SER A 143 -1.14 -8.43 -14.14
CA SER A 143 -1.58 -9.72 -13.57
C SER A 143 -2.92 -9.58 -12.84
N PHE A 144 -3.14 -8.47 -12.12
CA PHE A 144 -4.41 -8.20 -11.45
C PHE A 144 -5.54 -7.93 -12.44
N TYR A 145 -5.31 -7.14 -13.49
CA TYR A 145 -6.32 -6.93 -14.54
C TYR A 145 -6.63 -8.22 -15.31
N GLN A 146 -5.63 -9.05 -15.60
CA GLN A 146 -5.85 -10.35 -16.23
C GLN A 146 -6.72 -11.26 -15.35
N SER A 147 -6.48 -11.28 -14.04
CA SER A 147 -7.20 -12.16 -13.11
C SER A 147 -8.59 -11.65 -12.73
N MET A 148 -8.75 -10.34 -12.52
CA MET A 148 -9.97 -9.75 -11.95
C MET A 148 -10.81 -8.96 -12.97
N GLY A 149 -10.27 -8.68 -14.15
CA GLY A 149 -10.92 -7.88 -15.18
C GLY A 149 -11.33 -6.49 -14.66
N SER A 150 -12.57 -6.10 -14.90
CA SER A 150 -13.11 -4.80 -14.47
C SER A 150 -13.28 -4.66 -12.95
N LYS A 151 -13.17 -5.76 -12.18
CA LYS A 151 -13.37 -5.76 -10.71
C LYS A 151 -12.20 -5.17 -9.94
N VAL A 152 -11.02 -5.03 -10.53
CA VAL A 152 -9.90 -4.32 -9.91
C VAL A 152 -9.92 -2.84 -10.29
N GLY A 153 -9.61 -1.98 -9.33
CA GLY A 153 -9.28 -0.58 -9.55
C GLY A 153 -7.92 -0.23 -8.95
N VAL A 154 -7.40 0.92 -9.35
CA VAL A 154 -6.14 1.48 -8.84
C VAL A 154 -6.45 2.69 -7.97
N MET A 155 -5.70 2.86 -6.89
CA MET A 155 -5.78 3.97 -5.95
C MET A 155 -4.37 4.41 -5.55
N LEU A 156 -4.25 5.63 -5.05
CA LEU A 156 -3.06 6.02 -4.29
C LEU A 156 -3.20 5.46 -2.87
N PRO A 157 -2.19 4.79 -2.30
CA PRO A 157 -2.22 4.41 -0.89
C PRO A 157 -2.40 5.67 -0.01
N PRO A 158 -3.19 5.61 1.09
CA PRO A 158 -3.52 6.81 1.88
C PRO A 158 -2.34 7.32 2.72
N TYR A 159 -1.84 8.51 2.42
CA TYR A 159 -0.63 9.05 3.07
C TYR A 159 -0.90 10.25 3.97
N SER A 160 -2.06 10.91 3.85
CA SER A 160 -2.38 12.16 4.57
C SER A 160 -3.42 11.96 5.67
N THR A 161 -3.54 12.94 6.57
CA THR A 161 -4.65 13.03 7.53
C THR A 161 -5.88 13.77 7.00
N SER A 162 -5.74 14.45 5.86
CA SER A 162 -6.74 15.34 5.26
C SER A 162 -6.49 15.47 3.77
#